data_AF-A0A3G1B1C0-F1
#
_entry.id   AF-A0A3G1B1C0-F1
#
_cell.length_a   1.000
_cell.length_b   1.000
_cell.length_c   1.000
_cell.angle_alpha   90.00
_cell.angle_beta   90.00
_cell.angle_gamma   90.00
#
_symmetry.space_group_name_H-M   'P 1'
#
loop_
_entity.id
_entity.type
_entity.pdbx_description
1 polymer ?
#
loop_
_entity_poly.entity_id
_entity_poly.type
_entity_poly.pdbx_seq_one_letter_code
_entity_poly.pdbx_strand_id
1 'polypeptide(L)'
;MCAVCKQGVPKETMTYQKGRVFHIQCFESQGSTFPVIDSELAQMSARTRIELVQMKNLKVRSDAEEITKKVTKPKKKTAKKSKSKPKKTSKPKKSKAKKSKKKTKRR
;
A
#
# COMPACT_ATOMS: atom_id res chain seq x y z
N MET A 1 -20.64 -24.55 16.53
CA MET A 1 -20.02 -25.81 16.07
C MET A 1 -19.14 -26.32 17.21
N CYS A 2 -19.25 -27.59 17.58
CA CYS A 2 -18.51 -28.18 18.69
C CYS A 2 -17.01 -28.17 18.39
N ALA A 3 -16.18 -27.73 19.34
CA ALA A 3 -14.73 -27.69 19.11
C ALA A 3 -14.05 -29.07 19.01
N VAL A 4 -14.68 -30.12 19.56
CA VAL A 4 -14.16 -31.50 19.54
C VAL A 4 -14.60 -32.23 18.27
N CYS A 5 -15.91 -32.48 18.12
CA CYS A 5 -16.44 -33.28 17.01
C CYS A 5 -16.74 -32.47 15.74
N LYS A 6 -16.60 -31.13 15.78
CA LYS A 6 -16.91 -30.22 14.66
C LYS A 6 -18.34 -30.33 14.13
N GLN A 7 -19.28 -30.91 14.88
CA GLN A 7 -20.69 -30.95 14.50
C GLN A 7 -21.43 -29.69 14.97
N GLY A 8 -22.60 -29.42 14.38
CA GLY A 8 -23.52 -28.39 14.89
C GLY A 8 -24.01 -28.78 16.27
N VAL A 9 -24.04 -27.83 17.20
CA VAL A 9 -24.50 -28.07 18.59
C VAL A 9 -25.86 -27.40 18.74
N PRO A 10 -26.91 -28.13 19.14
CA PRO A 10 -28.20 -27.55 19.48
C PRO A 10 -28.06 -26.52 20.61
N LYS A 11 -28.88 -25.46 20.58
CA LYS A 11 -28.79 -24.39 21.60
C LYS A 11 -29.07 -24.88 23.03
N GLU A 12 -29.90 -25.92 23.17
CA GLU A 12 -30.29 -26.48 24.46
C GLU A 12 -29.16 -27.31 25.10
N THR A 13 -28.30 -27.92 24.28
CA THR A 13 -27.26 -28.86 24.72
C THR A 13 -25.84 -28.31 24.51
N MET A 14 -25.72 -26.99 24.40
CA MET A 14 -24.42 -26.33 24.18
C MET A 14 -23.80 -25.84 25.47
N THR A 15 -22.51 -26.11 25.64
CA THR A 15 -21.70 -25.59 26.74
C THR A 15 -20.66 -24.64 26.18
N TYR A 16 -20.58 -23.43 26.74
CA TYR A 16 -19.59 -22.44 26.34
C TYR A 16 -18.46 -22.37 27.35
N GLN A 17 -17.28 -22.84 26.96
CA GLN A 17 -16.11 -22.94 27.83
C GLN A 17 -14.87 -22.52 27.02
N LYS A 18 -13.91 -21.84 27.65
CA LYS A 18 -12.63 -21.47 27.03
C LYS A 18 -12.77 -20.73 25.67
N GLY A 19 -13.83 -19.93 25.51
CA GLY A 19 -14.12 -19.19 24.28
C GLY A 19 -14.62 -20.05 23.10
N ARG A 20 -15.07 -21.28 23.35
CA ARG A 20 -15.59 -22.20 22.33
C ARG A 20 -16.88 -22.89 22.79
N VAL A 21 -17.65 -23.35 21.80
CA VAL A 21 -18.87 -24.12 22.01
C VAL A 21 -18.55 -25.61 21.99
N PHE A 22 -19.11 -26.37 22.93
CA PHE A 22 -18.99 -27.82 23.03
C PHE A 22 -20.37 -28.46 23.21
N HIS A 23 -20.50 -29.74 22.85
CA HIS A 23 -21.53 -30.60 23.47
C HIS A 23 -21.13 -30.89 24.90
N ILE A 24 -22.10 -31.08 25.79
CA ILE A 24 -21.87 -31.42 27.21
C ILE A 24 -20.93 -32.65 27.31
N GLN A 25 -21.26 -33.73 26.60
CA GLN A 25 -20.44 -34.96 26.58
C GLN A 25 -19.03 -34.75 26.02
N CYS A 26 -18.90 -33.94 24.97
CA CYS A 26 -17.58 -33.62 24.38
C CYS A 26 -16.73 -32.79 25.34
N PHE A 27 -17.35 -31.92 26.14
CA PHE A 27 -16.64 -31.13 27.14
C PHE A 27 -16.18 -32.00 28.33
N GLU A 28 -17.01 -32.92 28.80
CA GLU A 28 -16.65 -33.81 29.91
C GLU A 28 -15.52 -34.77 29.54
N SER A 29 -15.56 -35.33 28.33
CA SER A 29 -14.56 -36.29 27.84
C SER A 29 -13.21 -35.65 27.50
N GLN A 30 -13.22 -34.49 26.82
CA GLN A 30 -12.00 -33.90 26.23
C GLN A 30 -11.90 -32.38 26.39
N GLY A 31 -12.89 -31.73 27.02
CA GLY A 31 -12.91 -30.27 27.16
C GLY A 31 -11.91 -29.72 28.17
N SER A 32 -11.53 -30.51 29.17
CA SER A 32 -10.55 -30.14 30.20
C SER A 32 -9.14 -29.98 29.61
N THR A 33 -8.76 -30.82 28.65
CA THR A 33 -7.47 -30.79 27.95
C THR A 33 -7.43 -29.81 26.78
N PHE A 34 -8.58 -29.26 26.37
CA PHE A 34 -8.63 -28.34 25.24
C PHE A 34 -7.86 -27.04 25.57
N PRO A 35 -6.92 -26.60 24.71
CA PRO A 35 -6.15 -25.39 24.98
C PRO A 35 -7.08 -24.17 25.04
N VAL A 36 -6.91 -23.36 26.07
CA VAL A 36 -7.55 -22.05 26.16
C VAL A 36 -6.96 -21.19 25.04
N ILE A 37 -7.82 -20.47 24.31
CA ILE A 37 -7.32 -19.50 23.34
C ILE A 37 -6.64 -18.38 24.13
N ASP A 38 -5.31 -18.32 24.03
CA ASP A 38 -4.56 -17.18 24.53
C ASP A 38 -4.96 -15.94 23.74
N SER A 39 -5.65 -15.02 24.41
CA SER A 39 -6.16 -13.79 23.81
C SER A 39 -5.05 -12.91 23.28
N GLU A 40 -3.87 -12.91 23.93
CA GLU A 40 -2.74 -12.11 23.50
C GLU A 40 -2.17 -12.67 22.18
N LEU A 41 -1.95 -13.98 22.13
CA LEU A 41 -1.49 -14.65 20.92
C LEU A 41 -2.48 -14.47 19.75
N ALA A 42 -3.77 -14.54 20.03
CA ALA A 42 -4.82 -14.33 19.02
C ALA A 42 -4.75 -12.89 18.45
N GLN A 43 -4.61 -11.89 19.30
CA GLN A 43 -4.46 -10.50 18.87
C GLN A 43 -3.19 -10.27 18.05
N MET A 44 -2.06 -10.84 18.49
CA MET A 44 -0.80 -10.78 17.76
C MET A 44 -0.90 -11.45 16.38
N SER A 45 -1.57 -12.61 16.30
CA SER A 45 -1.82 -13.29 15.03
C SER A 45 -2.71 -12.48 14.08
N ALA A 46 -3.67 -11.73 14.60
CA ALA A 46 -4.53 -10.87 13.80
C ALA A 46 -3.76 -9.66 13.25
N ARG A 47 -2.96 -8.99 14.10
CA ARG A 47 -2.13 -7.84 13.71
C ARG A 47 -1.12 -8.21 12.64
N THR A 48 -0.40 -9.31 12.83
CA THR A 48 0.59 -9.81 11.86
C THR A 48 -0.04 -10.17 10.51
N ARG A 49 -1.25 -10.74 10.49
CA ARG A 49 -1.98 -10.97 9.22
C ARG A 49 -2.30 -9.68 8.49
N ILE A 50 -2.76 -8.65 9.21
CA ILE A 50 -3.06 -7.34 8.64
C ILE A 50 -1.77 -6.71 8.06
N GLU A 51 -0.68 -6.73 8.84
CA GLU A 51 0.61 -6.19 8.43
C GLU A 51 1.14 -6.89 7.17
N LEU A 52 1.05 -8.21 7.09
CA LEU A 52 1.44 -8.96 5.89
C LEU A 52 0.63 -8.56 4.66
N VAL A 53 -0.68 -8.33 4.80
CA VAL A 53 -1.51 -7.84 3.70
C VAL A 53 -1.09 -6.43 3.29
N GLN A 54 -0.83 -5.54 4.24
CA GLN A 54 -0.35 -4.19 3.96
C GLN A 54 1.00 -4.23 3.22
N MET A 55 1.95 -5.05 3.67
CA MET A 55 3.26 -5.21 3.02
C MET A 55 3.14 -5.80 1.62
N LYS A 56 2.26 -6.79 1.41
CA LYS A 56 1.97 -7.32 0.07
C LYS A 56 1.39 -6.26 -0.86
N ASN A 57 0.42 -5.48 -0.37
CA ASN A 57 -0.18 -4.39 -1.15
C ASN A 57 0.86 -3.31 -1.48
N LEU A 58 1.72 -2.96 -0.52
CA LEU A 58 2.80 -2.00 -0.73
C LEU A 58 3.77 -2.50 -1.80
N LYS A 59 4.19 -3.77 -1.72
CA LYS A 59 5.05 -4.41 -2.72
C LYS A 59 4.43 -4.39 -4.12
N VAL A 60 3.16 -4.76 -4.25
CA VAL A 60 2.44 -4.72 -5.54
C VAL A 60 2.42 -3.31 -6.12
N ARG A 61 2.24 -2.27 -5.30
CA ARG A 61 2.31 -0.87 -5.74
C ARG A 61 3.72 -0.48 -6.17
N SER A 62 4.75 -0.86 -5.42
CA SER A 62 6.14 -0.61 -5.78
C SER A 62 6.53 -1.28 -7.09
N ASP A 63 6.12 -2.54 -7.30
CA ASP A 63 6.39 -3.28 -8.52
C ASP A 63 5.66 -2.63 -9.73
N ALA A 64 4.42 -2.15 -9.54
CA ALA A 64 3.68 -1.41 -10.56
C ALA A 64 4.36 -0.06 -10.92
N GLU A 65 4.89 0.66 -9.92
CA GLU A 65 5.67 1.88 -10.16
C GLU A 65 6.99 1.61 -10.89
N GLU A 66 7.67 0.49 -10.60
CA GLU A 66 8.88 0.13 -11.34
C GLU A 66 8.60 -0.19 -12.80
N ILE A 67 7.52 -0.92 -13.08
CA ILE A 67 7.12 -1.25 -14.45
C ILE A 67 6.80 0.04 -15.22
N THR A 68 6.04 0.96 -14.62
CA THR A 68 5.71 2.24 -15.27
C THR A 68 6.94 3.11 -15.50
N LYS A 69 7.90 3.18 -14.56
CA LYS A 69 9.17 3.90 -14.72
C LYS A 69 10.08 3.28 -15.78
N LYS A 70 10.06 1.95 -15.97
CA LYS A 70 10.82 1.26 -17.04
C LYS A 70 10.20 1.48 -18.42
N VAL A 71 8.88 1.53 -18.52
CA VAL A 71 8.14 1.74 -19.79
C VAL A 71 8.15 3.20 -20.24
N THR A 72 8.17 4.16 -19.31
CA THR A 72 8.14 5.61 -19.63
C THR A 72 9.50 6.25 -19.84
N LYS A 73 10.63 5.51 -19.72
CA LYS A 73 11.94 6.05 -20.12
C LYS A 73 11.89 6.34 -21.63
N PRO A 74 11.94 7.61 -22.07
CA PRO A 74 12.01 7.89 -23.49
C PRO A 74 13.35 7.35 -23.98
N LYS A 75 13.29 6.43 -24.96
CA LYS A 75 14.46 5.99 -25.72
C LYS A 75 15.01 7.24 -26.41
N LYS A 76 15.97 7.92 -25.77
CA LYS A 76 16.59 9.15 -26.24
C LYS A 76 17.28 8.82 -27.57
N LYS A 77 16.58 9.00 -28.69
CA LYS A 77 17.18 8.91 -30.02
C LYS A 77 18.29 9.94 -30.03
N THR A 78 19.53 9.47 -30.06
CA THR A 78 20.72 10.29 -30.28
C THR A 78 20.57 10.93 -31.64
N ALA A 79 20.08 12.17 -31.67
CA ALA A 79 20.10 13.00 -32.87
C ALA A 79 21.57 13.20 -33.25
N LYS A 80 21.98 12.56 -34.35
CA LYS A 80 23.29 12.74 -34.98
C LYS A 80 23.50 14.24 -35.18
N LYS A 81 24.51 14.80 -34.50
CA LYS A 81 24.98 16.19 -34.69
C LYS A 81 25.30 16.41 -36.17
N SER A 82 24.40 17.01 -36.94
CA SER A 82 24.74 17.55 -38.24
C SER A 82 25.48 18.87 -38.02
N LYS A 83 26.81 18.86 -38.24
CA LYS A 83 27.64 20.06 -38.29
C LYS A 83 27.14 20.97 -39.43
N SER A 84 26.43 22.06 -39.10
CA SER A 84 26.22 23.16 -40.04
C SER A 84 27.25 24.26 -39.79
N LYS A 85 27.96 24.65 -40.87
CA LYS A 85 29.08 25.59 -40.97
C LYS A 85 28.80 26.99 -40.36
N PRO A 86 29.84 27.76 -39.97
CA PRO A 86 29.68 29.08 -39.36
C PRO A 86 29.30 30.12 -40.43
N LYS A 87 28.25 30.91 -40.19
CA LYS A 87 27.91 32.06 -41.04
C LYS A 87 28.31 33.35 -40.35
N LYS A 88 29.01 34.18 -41.13
CA LYS A 88 29.81 35.35 -40.76
C LYS A 88 29.05 36.44 -39.99
N THR A 89 29.83 37.16 -39.20
CA THR A 89 29.58 38.41 -38.48
C THR A 89 29.02 39.53 -39.36
N SER A 90 27.98 40.23 -38.87
CA SER A 90 27.78 41.66 -39.16
C SER A 90 26.94 42.38 -38.09
N LYS A 91 27.66 42.91 -37.08
CA LYS A 91 27.48 44.14 -36.27
C LYS A 91 26.14 44.50 -35.58
N PRO A 92 26.22 45.14 -34.39
CA PRO A 92 25.09 45.38 -33.48
C PRO A 92 24.36 46.70 -33.79
N LYS A 93 23.03 46.73 -33.63
CA LYS A 93 22.27 47.99 -33.57
C LYS A 93 21.94 48.35 -32.13
N LYS A 94 22.18 49.63 -31.86
CA LYS A 94 22.31 50.32 -30.58
C LYS A 94 21.06 50.28 -29.69
N SER A 95 21.34 50.38 -28.41
CA SER A 95 20.49 50.75 -27.28
C SER A 95 19.49 51.87 -27.58
N LYS A 96 18.25 51.75 -27.06
CA LYS A 96 17.54 52.86 -26.41
C LYS A 96 16.75 52.39 -25.19
N ALA A 97 16.70 53.30 -24.23
CA ALA A 97 16.61 53.08 -22.80
C ALA A 97 15.19 52.91 -22.25
N LYS A 98 15.17 52.48 -20.99
CA LYS A 98 14.07 52.45 -20.01
C LYS A 98 13.02 53.55 -20.23
N LYS A 99 11.73 53.17 -20.19
CA LYS A 99 10.69 54.03 -19.61
C LYS A 99 9.78 53.21 -18.72
N SER A 100 10.10 53.23 -17.44
CA SER A 100 9.17 52.93 -16.36
C SER A 100 8.03 53.94 -16.38
N LYS A 101 6.78 53.48 -16.25
CA LYS A 101 5.74 54.26 -15.57
C LYS A 101 5.13 53.38 -14.49
N LYS A 102 5.46 53.75 -13.26
CA LYS A 102 4.97 53.20 -12.00
C LYS A 102 3.63 53.87 -11.68
N LYS A 103 2.65 53.05 -11.29
CA LYS A 103 1.46 53.27 -10.43
C LYS A 103 0.52 54.46 -10.70
N THR A 104 -0.78 54.18 -10.62
CA THR A 104 -1.64 54.88 -9.65
C THR A 104 -2.71 53.92 -9.13
N LYS A 105 -2.80 53.80 -7.81
CA LYS A 105 -3.85 53.15 -7.04
C LYS A 105 -4.76 54.29 -6.55
N ARG A 106 -6.09 54.15 -6.70
CA ARG A 106 -7.18 54.61 -5.82
C ARG A 106 -8.43 54.93 -6.63
N ARG A 107 -9.47 54.13 -6.44
CA ARG A 107 -10.72 54.60 -5.87
C ARG A 107 -11.31 53.49 -5.02
#